data_AF-A0A7Y1STK1-F1
#
_entry.id   AF-A0A7Y1STK1-F1
#
_cell.length_a   1.000
_cell.length_b   1.000
_cell.length_c   1.000
_cell.angle_alpha   90.00
_cell.angle_beta   90.00
_cell.angle_gamma   90.00
#
_symmetry.space_group_name_H-M   'P 1'
#
loop_
_entity.id
_entity.type
_entity.pdbx_description
1 polymer ?
#
loop_
_entity_poly.entity_id
_entity_poly.type
_entity_poly.pdbx_seq_one_letter_code
_entity_poly.pdbx_strand_id
1 'polypeptide(L)'
;MTQKVLDQLTTDALEQQLIEIESLKSRLTASQLVLLREADQRQAPLADGCRSLQEWTAGRLDVAPETAKTLVAAARTLVDQPDLADRLNTGLG
;
A
#
# COMPACT_ATOMS: atom_id res chain seq x y z
N MET A 1 15.08 0.38 -15.85
CA MET A 1 15.88 -0.77 -16.36
C MET A 1 15.92 -0.68 -17.87
N THR A 2 17.06 -0.94 -18.52
CA THR A 2 17.16 -0.87 -20.00
C THR A 2 17.07 -2.28 -20.61
N GLN A 3 16.65 -2.40 -21.87
CA GLN A 3 16.55 -3.69 -22.56
C GLN A 3 17.87 -4.48 -22.52
N LYS A 4 19.00 -3.79 -22.74
CA LYS A 4 20.35 -4.37 -22.67
C LYS A 4 20.67 -5.03 -21.32
N VAL A 5 20.10 -4.54 -20.22
CA VAL A 5 20.28 -5.13 -18.89
C VAL A 5 19.38 -6.36 -18.71
N LEU A 6 18.17 -6.33 -19.25
CA LEU A 6 17.23 -7.46 -19.20
C LEU A 6 17.76 -8.66 -19.99
N ASP A 7 18.37 -8.42 -21.16
CA ASP A 7 18.93 -9.48 -22.01
C ASP A 7 20.09 -10.26 -21.35
N GLN A 8 20.67 -9.73 -20.27
CA GLN A 8 21.76 -10.35 -19.51
C GLN A 8 21.25 -11.17 -18.30
N LEU A 9 19.96 -11.09 -17.99
CA LEU A 9 19.36 -11.82 -16.88
C LEU A 9 18.85 -13.18 -17.34
N THR A 10 19.04 -14.20 -16.51
CA THR A 10 18.33 -15.47 -16.67
C THR A 10 16.85 -15.28 -16.30
N THR A 11 15.99 -16.19 -16.76
CA THR A 11 14.58 -16.22 -16.35
C THR A 11 14.44 -16.27 -14.83
N ASP A 12 15.20 -17.13 -14.16
CA ASP A 12 15.20 -17.23 -12.69
C ASP A 12 15.58 -15.90 -12.01
N ALA A 13 16.56 -15.17 -12.57
CA ALA A 13 16.96 -13.87 -12.03
C ALA A 13 15.89 -12.78 -12.24
N LEU A 14 15.12 -12.86 -13.34
CA LEU A 14 13.97 -11.99 -13.58
C LEU A 14 12.83 -12.30 -12.60
N GLU A 15 12.52 -13.58 -12.39
CA GLU A 15 11.50 -14.02 -11.44
C GLU A 15 11.84 -13.60 -10.01
N GLN A 16 13.09 -13.78 -9.60
CA GLN A 16 13.56 -13.36 -8.28
C GLN A 16 13.43 -11.84 -8.09
N GLN A 17 13.78 -11.04 -9.09
CA GLN A 17 13.59 -9.58 -9.03
C GLN A 17 12.12 -9.17 -8.95
N LEU A 18 11.22 -9.87 -9.65
CA LEU A 18 9.78 -9.61 -9.55
C LEU A 18 9.26 -9.91 -8.14
N ILE A 19 9.68 -11.02 -7.54
CA ILE A 19 9.31 -11.39 -6.16
C ILE A 19 9.82 -10.34 -5.17
N GLU A 20 11.05 -9.86 -5.34
CA GLU A 20 11.64 -8.82 -4.49
C GLU A 20 10.88 -7.48 -4.60
N ILE A 21 10.55 -7.07 -5.83
CA ILE A 21 9.76 -5.87 -6.08
C ILE A 21 8.37 -6.00 -5.44
N GLU A 22 7.71 -7.14 -5.58
CA GLU A 22 6.38 -7.33 -4.99
C GLU A 22 6.43 -7.33 -3.46
N SER A 23 7.48 -7.89 -2.88
CA SER A 23 7.74 -7.84 -1.43
C SER A 23 7.96 -6.41 -0.94
N LEU A 24 8.72 -5.60 -1.70
CA LEU A 24 8.91 -4.18 -1.40
C LEU A 24 7.61 -3.39 -1.52
N LYS A 25 6.83 -3.61 -2.59
CA LYS A 25 5.51 -2.99 -2.76
C LYS A 25 4.56 -3.36 -1.63
N SER A 26 4.57 -4.61 -1.17
CA SER A 26 3.75 -5.09 -0.06
C SER A 26 4.09 -4.35 1.24
N ARG A 27 5.39 -4.18 1.55
CA ARG A 27 5.86 -3.41 2.72
C ARG A 27 5.46 -1.94 2.64
N LEU A 28 5.64 -1.31 1.48
CA LEU A 28 5.25 0.09 1.27
C LEU A 28 3.74 0.27 1.39
N THR A 29 2.96 -0.66 0.85
CA THR A 29 1.49 -0.65 0.97
C THR A 29 1.09 -0.79 2.44
N ALA A 30 1.66 -1.73 3.20
CA ALA A 30 1.38 -1.88 4.63
C ALA A 30 1.67 -0.60 5.42
N SER A 31 2.82 0.03 5.17
CA SER A 31 3.18 1.33 5.75
C SER A 31 2.17 2.42 5.39
N GLN A 32 1.72 2.47 4.13
CA GLN A 32 0.68 3.40 3.68
C GLN A 32 -0.65 3.18 4.42
N LEU A 33 -1.06 1.93 4.63
CA LEU A 33 -2.30 1.61 5.34
C LEU A 33 -2.26 2.09 6.81
N VAL A 34 -1.11 1.96 7.49
CA VAL A 34 -0.92 2.50 8.84
C VAL A 34 -1.07 4.03 8.84
N LEU A 35 -0.50 4.72 7.85
CA LEU A 35 -0.62 6.18 7.75
C LEU A 35 -2.06 6.63 7.43
N LEU A 36 -2.79 5.90 6.58
CA LEU A 36 -4.20 6.18 6.29
C LEU A 36 -5.06 6.04 7.54
N ARG A 37 -4.78 5.04 8.39
CA ARG A 37 -5.43 4.90 9.69
C ARG A 37 -5.16 6.12 10.58
N GLU A 38 -3.90 6.52 10.71
CA GLU A 38 -3.55 7.69 11.53
C GLU A 38 -4.24 8.97 11.03
N ALA A 39 -4.35 9.13 9.71
CA ALA A 39 -5.08 10.24 9.10
C ALA A 39 -6.58 10.20 9.45
N ASP A 40 -7.21 9.02 9.41
CA ASP A 40 -8.62 8.84 9.79
C ASP A 40 -8.85 9.16 11.28
N GLN A 41 -7.98 8.67 12.17
CA GLN A 41 -8.05 8.92 13.61
C GLN A 41 -7.91 10.41 13.96
N ARG A 42 -7.05 11.13 13.22
CA ARG A 42 -6.88 12.58 13.35
C ARG A 42 -7.97 13.38 12.64
N GLN A 43 -8.97 12.70 12.06
CA GLN A 43 -10.08 13.32 11.34
C GLN A 43 -9.61 14.21 10.17
N ALA A 44 -8.49 13.85 9.53
CA ALA A 44 -7.97 14.58 8.37
C ALA A 44 -9.00 14.75 7.24
N PRO A 45 -9.85 13.74 6.92
CA PRO A 45 -10.92 13.92 5.94
C PRO A 45 -11.88 15.05 6.31
N LEU A 46 -12.27 15.15 7.58
CA LEU A 46 -13.19 16.18 8.05
C LEU A 46 -12.53 17.57 8.01
N ALA A 47 -11.26 17.66 8.43
CA ALA A 47 -10.49 18.91 8.38
C ALA A 47 -10.39 19.47 6.95
N ASP A 48 -10.31 18.59 5.95
CA ASP A 48 -10.24 18.95 4.54
C ASP A 48 -11.62 19.07 3.86
N GLY A 49 -12.72 18.97 4.61
CA GLY A 49 -14.09 19.06 4.08
C GLY A 49 -14.53 17.86 3.23
N CYS A 50 -13.83 16.73 3.30
CA CYS A 50 -14.23 15.49 2.64
C CYS A 50 -15.31 14.74 3.46
N ARG A 51 -16.22 14.08 2.77
CA ARG A 51 -17.34 13.33 3.37
C ARG A 51 -16.93 11.97 3.91
N SER A 52 -15.76 11.47 3.52
CA SER A 52 -15.23 10.18 3.95
C SER A 52 -13.72 10.09 3.75
N LEU A 53 -13.08 9.14 4.45
CA LEU A 53 -11.68 8.78 4.21
C LEU A 53 -11.44 8.31 2.78
N GLN A 54 -12.40 7.62 2.14
CA GLN A 54 -12.28 7.17 0.75
C GLN A 54 -12.18 8.36 -0.22
N GLU A 55 -13.08 9.34 -0.11
CA GLU A 55 -13.03 10.56 -0.92
C GLU A 55 -11.73 11.34 -0.66
N TRP A 56 -11.32 11.45 0.61
CA TRP A 56 -10.07 12.09 0.98
C TRP A 56 -8.86 11.40 0.34
N THR A 57 -8.79 10.07 0.44
CA THR A 57 -7.72 9.21 -0.09
C THR A 57 -7.63 9.28 -1.60
N ALA A 58 -8.77 9.19 -2.30
CA ALA A 58 -8.82 9.30 -3.76
C ALA A 58 -8.24 10.64 -4.22
N GLY A 59 -8.64 11.75 -3.58
CA GLY A 59 -8.15 13.08 -3.93
C GLY A 59 -6.70 13.35 -3.51
N ARG A 60 -6.25 12.85 -2.36
CA ARG A 60 -4.88 13.09 -1.85
C ARG A 60 -3.83 12.24 -2.52
N LEU A 61 -4.17 11.01 -2.90
CA LEU A 61 -3.24 10.07 -3.53
C LEU A 61 -3.37 10.01 -5.05
N ASP A 62 -4.32 10.76 -5.62
CA ASP A 62 -4.64 10.75 -7.06
C ASP A 62 -4.90 9.33 -7.59
N VAL A 63 -5.76 8.59 -6.88
CA VAL A 63 -6.14 7.22 -7.23
C VAL A 63 -7.63 7.12 -7.54
N ALA A 64 -7.98 6.14 -8.37
CA ALA A 64 -9.38 5.87 -8.70
C ALA A 64 -10.21 5.56 -7.42
N PRO A 65 -11.52 5.88 -7.41
CA PRO A 65 -12.38 5.65 -6.24
C PRO A 65 -12.39 4.21 -5.74
N GLU A 66 -12.32 3.22 -6.63
CA GLU A 66 -12.26 1.80 -6.26
C GLU A 66 -10.93 1.43 -5.61
N THR A 67 -9.81 2.00 -6.07
CA THR A 67 -8.50 1.81 -5.43
C THR A 67 -8.50 2.42 -4.02
N ALA A 68 -9.03 3.63 -3.87
CA ALA A 68 -9.17 4.26 -2.56
C ALA A 68 -10.05 3.42 -1.62
N LYS A 69 -11.14 2.85 -2.12
CA LYS A 69 -12.03 1.97 -1.36
C LYS A 69 -11.29 0.75 -0.83
N THR A 70 -10.51 0.08 -1.67
CA THR A 70 -9.72 -1.10 -1.29
C THR A 70 -8.66 -0.73 -0.24
N LEU A 71 -7.94 0.37 -0.42
CA LEU A 71 -6.96 0.84 0.56
C LEU A 71 -7.60 1.15 1.92
N VAL A 72 -8.73 1.88 1.93
CA VAL A 72 -9.44 2.20 3.17
C VAL A 72 -9.99 0.95 3.86
N ALA A 73 -10.54 0.00 3.11
CA ALA A 73 -11.00 -1.27 3.68
C ALA A 73 -9.84 -2.05 4.31
N ALA A 74 -8.71 -2.17 3.62
CA ALA A 74 -7.53 -2.85 4.12
C ALA A 74 -6.94 -2.17 5.37
N ALA A 75 -6.88 -0.83 5.40
CA ALA A 75 -6.42 -0.07 6.55
C ALA A 75 -7.30 -0.31 7.79
N ARG A 76 -8.61 -0.47 7.61
CA ARG A 76 -9.55 -0.81 8.70
C ARG A 76 -9.37 -2.24 9.18
N THR A 77 -9.19 -3.21 8.27
CA THR A 77 -8.95 -4.62 8.66
C THR A 77 -7.66 -4.79 9.47
N LEU A 78 -6.61 -4.00 9.20
CA LEU A 78 -5.38 -4.01 10.01
C LEU A 78 -5.59 -3.53 11.46
N VAL A 79 -6.63 -2.73 11.73
CA VAL A 79 -6.98 -2.32 13.11
C VAL A 79 -7.40 -3.54 13.94
N ASP A 80 -8.09 -4.49 13.31
CA ASP A 80 -8.59 -5.68 13.97
C ASP A 80 -7.50 -6.76 14.12
N GLN A 81 -6.34 -6.60 13.46
CA GLN A 81 -5.25 -7.58 13.43
C GLN A 81 -3.87 -6.90 13.44
N PRO A 82 -3.43 -6.33 14.57
CA PRO A 82 -2.13 -5.63 14.67
C PRO A 82 -0.93 -6.52 14.28
N ASP A 83 -0.98 -7.81 14.60
CA ASP A 83 0.07 -8.78 14.22
C ASP A 83 0.23 -8.92 12.69
N LEU A 84 -0.84 -8.68 11.93
CA LEU A 84 -0.80 -8.71 10.47
C LEU A 84 -0.02 -7.51 9.90
N ALA A 85 -0.10 -6.35 10.54
CA ALA A 85 0.65 -5.16 10.12
C ALA A 85 2.16 -5.37 10.27
N ASP A 86 2.59 -5.96 11.39
CA ASP A 86 4.01 -6.26 11.65
C ASP A 86 4.56 -7.31 10.69
N ARG A 87 3.79 -8.35 10.39
CA ARG A 87 4.15 -9.37 9.38
C ARG A 87 4.31 -8.78 7.98
N LEU A 88 3.39 -7.92 7.57
CA LEU A 88 3.46 -7.27 6.26
C LEU A 88 4.64 -6.29 6.17
N ASN A 89 4.99 -5.59 7.26
CA ASN A 89 6.14 -4.69 7.29
C ASN A 89 7.48 -5.44 7.30
N THR A 90 7.57 -6.60 7.95
CA THR A 90 8.78 -7.43 8.00
C THR A 90 8.97 -8.30 6.76
N GLY A 91 7.93 -8.46 5.93
CA GLY A 91 7.97 -9.33 4.76
C GLY A 91 7.90 -10.82 5.09
N LEU A 92 7.49 -11.18 6.31
CA LEU A 92 7.27 -12.55 6.73
C LEU A 92 5.80 -12.92 6.52
N GLY A 93 5.50 -13.32 5.29
CA GLY A 93 4.23 -13.88 4.85
C GLY A 93 4.28 -15.40 4.79
#